data_AF-A0A3D9ICS9-F1
#
_entry.id   AF-A0A3D9ICS9-F1
#
_cell.length_a   1.000
_cell.length_b   1.000
_cell.length_c   1.000
_cell.angle_alpha   90.00
_cell.angle_beta   90.00
_cell.angle_gamma   90.00
#
_symmetry.space_group_name_H-M   'P 1'
#
loop_
_entity.id
_entity.type
_entity.pdbx_description
1 polymer ?
#
loop_
_entity_poly.entity_id
_entity_poly.type
_entity_poly.pdbx_seq_one_letter_code
_entity_poly.pdbx_strand_id
1 'polypeptide(L)' 'MLLAIVMGIALAGSLIEYRSLARLKQRRDIAVGAVFLAAGLLLGVLRLAQVNLPSPLGIIDTLFQPASQFVAKLLS' A
#
# COMPACT_ATOMS: atom_id res chain seq x y z
N MET A 1 -9.82 -12.95 -6.37
CA MET A 1 -10.48 -12.52 -7.62
C MET A 1 -10.83 -11.04 -7.63
N LEU A 2 -11.61 -10.52 -6.68
CA LEU A 2 -12.03 -9.10 -6.66
C LEU A 2 -10.85 -8.10 -6.73
N LEU A 3 -9.77 -8.33 -5.97
CA LEU A 3 -8.55 -7.51 -6.00
C LEU A 3 -7.92 -7.41 -7.40
N ALA A 4 -7.83 -8.53 -8.12
CA ALA A 4 -7.25 -8.56 -9.46
C ALA A 4 -8.10 -7.77 -10.47
N ILE A 5 -9.43 -7.83 -10.34
CA ILE A 5 -10.37 -7.06 -11.18
C ILE A 5 -10.18 -5.56 -10.92
N VAL A 6 -10.15 -5.15 -9.66
CA VAL A 6 -9.94 -3.74 -9.27
C VAL A 6 -8.60 -3.22 -9.78
N MET A 7 -7.52 -4.01 -9.66
CA MET A 7 -6.21 -3.67 -10.21
C MET A 7 -6.23 -3.52 -11.73
N GLY A 8 -6.93 -4.41 -12.43
CA GLY A 8 -7.09 -4.33 -13.89
C GLY A 8 -7.81 -3.06 -14.34
N ILE A 9 -8.89 -2.68 -13.64
CA ILE A 9 -9.64 -1.45 -13.91
C ILE A 9 -8.76 -0.22 -13.61
N ALA A 10 -8.01 -0.22 -12.51
CA ALA A 10 -7.12 0.88 -12.15
C ALA A 10 -6.02 1.09 -13.21
N LEU A 11 -5.42 0.02 -13.72
CA LEU A 11 -4.45 0.07 -14.81
C LEU A 11 -5.07 0.64 -16.10
N ALA A 12 -6.25 0.16 -16.48
CA ALA A 12 -6.94 0.62 -17.68
C ALA A 12 -7.33 2.10 -17.58
N GLY A 13 -7.88 2.53 -16.44
CA GLY A 13 -8.23 3.93 -16.18
C GLY A 13 -7.01 4.84 -16.22
N SER A 14 -5.93 4.44 -15.54
CA SER A 14 -4.66 5.18 -15.52
C SER A 14 -4.06 5.36 -16.92
N LEU A 15 -4.14 4.36 -17.81
CA LEU A 15 -3.65 4.47 -19.18
C LEU A 15 -4.42 5.52 -20.00
N ILE A 16 -5.73 5.62 -19.80
CA ILE A 16 -6.57 6.63 -20.47
C ILE A 16 -6.23 8.02 -19.92
N GLU A 17 -6.11 8.13 -18.60
CA GLU A 17 -5.80 9.37 -17.91
C GLU A 17 -4.40 9.90 -18.28
N TYR A 18 -3.37 9.05 -18.24
CA TYR A 18 -2.00 9.45 -18.61
C TYR A 18 -1.87 9.85 -20.07
N ARG A 19 -2.65 9.24 -20.98
CA ARG A 19 -2.71 9.71 -22.37
C ARG A 19 -3.30 11.11 -22.47
N SER A 20 -4.31 11.43 -21.65
CA SER A 20 -4.88 12.78 -21.57
C SER A 20 -3.88 13.78 -21.00
N LEU A 21 -3.27 13.48 -19.85
CA LEU A 21 -2.28 14.36 -19.21
C LEU A 21 -1.00 14.54 -20.03
N ALA A 22 -0.59 13.53 -20.81
CA ALA A 22 0.55 13.64 -21.71
C ALA A 22 0.30 14.66 -22.83
N ARG A 23 -0.95 14.74 -23.33
CA ARG A 23 -1.35 15.79 -24.29
C ARG A 23 -1.32 17.18 -23.65
N LEU A 24 -1.67 17.28 -22.37
CA LEU A 24 -1.63 18.51 -21.58
C LEU A 24 -0.22 18.88 -21.07
N LYS A 25 0.82 18.09 -21.41
CA LYS A 25 2.21 18.24 -20.93
C LYS A 25 2.36 18.27 -19.39
N GLN A 26 1.37 17.77 -18.65
CA GLN A 26 1.36 17.72 -17.18
C GLN A 26 2.17 16.52 -16.66
N ARG A 27 3.49 16.55 -16.88
CA ARG A 27 4.38 15.42 -16.53
C ARG A 27 4.49 15.18 -15.02
N ARG A 28 4.32 16.21 -14.19
CA ARG A 28 4.35 16.08 -12.72
C ARG A 28 3.20 15.22 -12.22
N ASP A 29 1.99 15.47 -12.71
CA ASP A 29 0.80 14.75 -12.25
C ASP A 29 0.81 13.29 -12.70
N ILE A 30 1.32 13.02 -13.91
CA ILE A 30 1.61 11.65 -14.37
C ILE A 30 2.59 10.96 -13.43
N ALA A 31 3.69 11.62 -13.05
CA ALA A 31 4.70 11.03 -12.18
C ALA A 31 4.13 10.72 -10.78
N VAL A 32 3.38 11.65 -10.18
CA VAL A 32 2.73 11.44 -8.88
C VAL A 32 1.72 10.30 -8.97
N GLY A 33 0.85 10.32 -9.97
CA GLY A 33 -0.12 9.25 -10.21
C GLY A 33 0.57 7.91 -10.40
N ALA A 34 1.68 7.86 -11.15
CA ALA A 34 2.39 6.61 -11.46
C ALA A 34 3.03 6.02 -10.21
N VAL A 35 3.55 6.86 -9.31
CA VAL A 35 4.08 6.42 -8.02
C VAL A 35 2.97 5.82 -7.16
N PHE A 36 1.80 6.46 -7.07
CA PHE A 36 0.67 5.91 -6.31
C PHE A 36 0.12 4.62 -6.92
N LEU A 37 0.00 4.55 -8.25
CA LEU A 37 -0.43 3.35 -8.96
C LEU A 37 0.55 2.21 -8.72
N ALA A 38 1.86 2.47 -8.84
CA ALA A 38 2.91 1.49 -8.57
C ALA A 38 2.86 0.98 -7.14
N ALA A 39 2.72 1.87 -6.14
CA ALA A 39 2.58 1.48 -4.74
C ALA A 39 1.34 0.62 -4.50
N GLY A 40 0.18 1.02 -5.05
CA GLY A 40 -1.06 0.26 -4.96
C GLY A 40 -0.97 -1.11 -5.61
N LEU A 41 -0.33 -1.20 -6.79
CA LEU A 41 -0.09 -2.48 -7.46
C LEU A 41 0.84 -3.37 -6.66
N LEU A 42 1.93 -2.82 -6.11
CA LEU A 42 2.88 -3.55 -5.28
C LEU A 42 2.19 -4.17 -4.06
N LEU A 43 1.39 -3.37 -3.35
CA LEU A 43 0.60 -3.84 -2.20
C LEU A 43 -0.46 -4.86 -2.60
N GLY A 44 -1.12 -4.66 -3.74
CA GLY A 44 -2.10 -5.60 -4.30
C GLY A 44 -1.46 -6.95 -4.63
N VAL A 45 -0.28 -6.95 -5.26
CA VAL A 45 0.49 -8.16 -5.58
C VAL A 45 0.95 -8.87 -4.31
N LEU A 46 1.52 -8.13 -3.34
CA LEU A 46 1.93 -8.71 -2.05
C LEU A 46 0.77 -9.43 -1.36
N ARG A 47 -0.42 -8.83 -1.40
CA ARG A 47 -1.63 -9.43 -0.83
C ARG A 47 -2.13 -10.65 -1.62
N LEU A 48 -2.02 -10.64 -2.94
CA LEU A 48 -2.35 -11.80 -3.80
C LEU A 48 -1.37 -12.95 -3.58
N ALA A 49 -0.09 -12.65 -3.36
CA ALA A 49 0.96 -13.61 -3.05
C ALA A 49 0.87 -14.16 -1.61
N GLN A 50 -0.18 -13.80 -0.86
CA GLN A 50 -0.37 -14.17 0.55
C GLN A 50 0.86 -13.86 1.42
N VAL A 51 1.62 -12.83 1.06
CA VAL A 51 2.65 -12.33 1.95
C VAL A 51 1.92 -11.81 3.18
N ASN A 52 2.20 -12.40 4.33
CA ASN A 52 1.67 -11.97 5.61
C ASN A 52 2.24 -10.59 5.92
N LEU A 53 1.59 -9.54 5.40
CA LEU A 53 1.85 -8.20 5.88
C LEU A 53 1.48 -8.19 7.37
N PRO A 54 2.41 -7.82 8.27
CA PRO A 54 2.09 -7.71 9.68
C PRO A 54 0.88 -6.78 9.82
N SER A 55 -0.14 -7.24 10.54
CA SER A 55 -1.31 -6.41 10.79
C SER A 55 -0.84 -5.13 11.53
N PRO A 56 -1.50 -3.98 11.31
CA PRO A 56 -1.19 -2.77 12.07
C PRO A 56 -1.20 -3.01 13.58
N LEU A 57 -2.09 -3.90 14.04
CA LEU A 57 -2.15 -4.36 15.44
C LEU A 57 -0.89 -5.15 15.84
N GLY A 58 -0.36 -6.03 14.98
CA GLY A 58 0.88 -6.75 15.27
C GLY A 58 2.11 -5.84 15.35
N ILE A 59 2.11 -4.73 14.62
CA ILE A 59 3.15 -3.69 14.75
C ILE A 59 3.01 -2.96 16.10
N ILE A 60 1.78 -2.65 16.49
CA ILE A 60 1.51 -2.06 17.81
C ILE A 60 1.94 -3.03 18.92
N ASP A 61 1.58 -4.32 18.82
CA ASP A 61 1.95 -5.33 19.81
C ASP A 61 3.47 -5.48 19.93
N THR A 62 4.22 -5.44 18.83
CA THR A 62 5.70 -5.50 18.85
C THR A 62 6.34 -4.26 19.47
N LEU A 63 5.72 -3.08 19.32
CA LEU A 63 6.19 -1.84 19.96
C LEU A 63 5.80 -1.75 21.45
N PHE A 64 4.63 -2.25 21.82
CA PHE A 64 4.07 -2.09 23.17
C PHE A 64 4.36 -3.27 24.12
N GLN A 65 4.64 -4.48 23.61
CA GLN A 65 5.10 -5.61 24.43
C GLN A 65 6.33 -5.32 25.30
N PRO A 66 7.41 -4.69 24.80
CA PRO A 66 8.58 -4.43 25.65
C PRO A 66 8.25 -3.48 26.82
N ALA A 67 7.36 -2.51 26.60
CA ALA A 67 6.92 -1.60 27.66
C ALA A 67 6.08 -2.32 28.73
N SER A 68 5.18 -3.22 28.32
CA SER A 68 4.36 -3.98 29.27
C SER A 68 5.18 -4.97 30.09
N GLN A 69 6.19 -5.61 29.50
CA GLN A 69 7.15 -6.46 30.23
C GLN A 69 8.00 -5.66 31.23
N PHE A 70 8.34 -4.41 30.90
CA PHE A 70 9.10 -3.54 31.81
C PHE A 70 8.27 -3.12 33.02
N VAL A 71 7.00 -2.77 32.81
CA VAL A 71 6.04 -2.47 33.89
C VAL A 71 5.78 -3.70 34.74
N ALA A 72 5.59 -4.87 34.12
CA ALA A 72 5.41 -6.13 34.84
C ALA A 72 6.61 -6.49 35.73
N LYS A 73 7.84 -6.22 35.29
CA LYS A 73 9.06 -6.40 36.09
C LYS A 73 9.23 -5.39 37.22
N LEU A 74 8.63 -4.20 37.12
CA LEU A 74 8.66 -3.19 38.18
C LEU A 74 7.60 -3.41 39.26
N LEU A 75 6.54 -4.15 38.92
CA LEU A 75 5.41 -4.48 39.81
C LEU A 75 5.52 -5.87 40.46
N SER A 76 6.50 -6.69 40.10
CA SER A 76 6.91 -7.91 40.83
C SER A 76 8.16 -7.66 41.65
#